data_AF-A0A8S2RJD7-F1
#
_entry.id   AF-A0A8S2RJD7-F1
#
_cell.length_a   1.000
_cell.length_b   1.000
_cell.length_c   1.000
_cell.angle_alpha   90.00
_cell.angle_beta   90.00
_cell.angle_gamma   90.00
#
_symmetry.space_group_name_H-M   'P 1'
#
loop_
_entity.id
_entity.type
_entity.pdbx_description
1 polymer ?
#
loop_
_entity_poly.entity_id
_entity_poly.type
_entity_poly.pdbx_seq_one_letter_code
_entity_poly.pdbx_strand_id
1 'polypeptide(L)'
;GRYYAIDFTLAEIKTLRASERFNHQTGKPIYPNRFPFNQSAFHLVTFEEELEFIAGLNKANIDNNREVGIYVEIKEPSFHKNESRSNFSEIVIDILRKHNYTKRADKVFLQCFDLEELQRIRVQL
;
A
#
# COMPACT_ATOMS: atom_id res chain seq x y z
N GLY A 1 3.32 5.26 -24.17
CA GLY A 1 3.63 5.92 -22.88
C GLY A 1 3.36 4.98 -21.73
N ARG A 2 3.53 5.44 -20.49
CA ARG A 2 3.09 4.76 -19.25
C ARG A 2 2.00 5.61 -18.59
N TYR A 3 1.27 5.01 -17.65
CA TYR A 3 0.30 5.69 -16.79
C TYR A 3 0.84 5.67 -15.36
N TYR A 4 1.05 6.83 -14.73
CA TYR A 4 1.56 6.92 -13.36
C TYR A 4 0.42 7.23 -12.41
N ALA A 5 0.38 6.57 -11.26
CA ALA A 5 -0.70 6.75 -10.28
C ALA A 5 -0.80 8.20 -9.78
N ILE A 6 0.31 8.94 -9.73
CA ILE A 6 0.36 10.33 -9.27
C ILE A 6 -0.39 11.31 -10.19
N ASP A 7 -0.62 10.93 -11.44
CA ASP A 7 -1.33 11.75 -12.44
C ASP A 7 -2.85 11.66 -12.32
N PHE A 8 -3.36 10.78 -11.45
CA PHE A 8 -4.79 10.53 -11.27
C PHE A 8 -5.24 10.92 -9.86
N THR A 9 -6.46 11.45 -9.78
CA THR A 9 -7.15 11.61 -8.50
C THR A 9 -7.55 10.25 -7.93
N LEU A 10 -7.78 10.20 -6.62
CA LEU A 10 -8.33 9.00 -5.99
C LEU A 10 -9.68 8.61 -6.60
N ALA A 11 -10.54 9.59 -6.93
CA ALA A 11 -11.83 9.35 -7.56
C ALA A 11 -11.69 8.63 -8.91
N GLU A 12 -10.74 9.07 -9.76
CA GLU A 12 -10.44 8.39 -11.02
C GLU A 12 -9.87 7.00 -10.79
N ILE A 13 -8.92 6.83 -9.88
CA ILE A 13 -8.35 5.52 -9.52
C ILE A 13 -9.45 4.55 -9.07
N LYS A 14 -10.43 5.02 -8.31
CA LYS A 14 -11.56 4.22 -7.82
C LYS A 14 -12.53 3.78 -8.93
N THR A 15 -12.49 4.39 -10.11
CA THR A 15 -13.25 3.91 -11.28
C THR A 15 -12.59 2.73 -11.99
N LEU A 16 -11.30 2.46 -11.72
CA LEU A 16 -10.54 1.43 -12.41
C LEU A 16 -10.82 0.04 -11.84
N ARG A 17 -10.73 -0.97 -12.71
CA ARG A 17 -10.77 -2.39 -12.31
C ARG A 17 -9.35 -2.92 -12.21
N ALA A 18 -9.00 -3.46 -11.05
CA ALA A 18 -7.76 -4.18 -10.85
C ALA A 18 -7.89 -5.61 -11.42
N SER A 19 -6.82 -6.10 -12.03
CA SER A 19 -6.74 -7.43 -12.62
C SER A 19 -5.32 -7.97 -12.48
N GLU A 20 -5.17 -9.28 -12.63
CA GLU A 20 -3.87 -9.93 -12.61
C GLU A 20 -2.91 -9.37 -13.66
N ARG A 21 -1.62 -9.39 -13.33
CA ARG A 21 -0.59 -8.75 -14.15
C ARG A 21 -0.54 -9.39 -15.54
N PHE A 22 -0.58 -8.54 -16.57
CA PHE A 22 -0.50 -8.97 -17.97
C PHE A 22 0.61 -8.22 -18.73
N ASN A 23 1.03 -8.79 -19.85
CA ASN A 23 1.95 -8.15 -20.77
C ASN A 23 1.16 -7.22 -21.72
N HIS A 24 1.45 -5.92 -21.68
CA HIS A 24 0.71 -4.92 -22.46
C HIS A 24 0.84 -5.06 -23.98
N GLN A 25 1.91 -5.69 -24.50
CA GLN A 25 2.10 -5.88 -25.94
C GLN A 25 1.29 -7.08 -26.46
N THR A 26 1.14 -8.12 -25.64
CA THR A 26 0.50 -9.38 -26.06
C THR A 26 -0.90 -9.57 -25.50
N GLY A 27 -1.28 -8.80 -24.47
CA GLY A 27 -2.56 -8.95 -23.76
C GLY A 27 -2.66 -10.20 -22.89
N LYS A 28 -1.58 -10.99 -22.75
CA LYS A 28 -1.58 -12.27 -22.04
C LYS A 28 -1.19 -12.11 -20.56
N PRO A 29 -1.74 -12.92 -19.64
CA PRO A 29 -1.31 -12.94 -18.25
C PRO A 29 0.16 -13.33 -18.14
N ILE A 30 0.91 -12.64 -17.28
CA ILE A 30 2.31 -12.98 -16.99
C ILE A 30 2.39 -14.28 -16.18
N TYR A 31 1.41 -14.52 -15.32
CA TYR A 31 1.33 -15.71 -14.48
C TYR A 31 0.05 -16.49 -14.81
N PRO A 32 0.06 -17.35 -15.84
CA PRO A 32 -1.15 -17.97 -16.38
C PRO A 32 -1.86 -18.93 -15.42
N ASN A 33 -1.17 -19.42 -14.39
CA ASN A 33 -1.70 -20.36 -13.40
C ASN A 33 -2.13 -19.68 -12.08
N ARG A 34 -2.15 -18.35 -12.02
CA ARG A 34 -2.69 -17.59 -10.87
C ARG A 34 -4.19 -17.33 -11.05
N PHE A 35 -4.74 -16.38 -10.28
CA PHE A 35 -6.14 -16.00 -10.41
C PHE A 35 -6.48 -15.68 -11.88
N PRO A 36 -7.65 -16.07 -12.40
CA PRO A 36 -7.95 -15.85 -13.81
C PRO A 36 -7.97 -14.37 -14.19
N PHE A 37 -7.21 -14.03 -15.24
CA PHE A 37 -7.11 -12.67 -15.77
C PHE A 37 -8.48 -12.13 -16.20
N ASN A 38 -8.80 -10.90 -15.79
CA ASN A 38 -10.06 -10.20 -16.08
C ASN A 38 -11.33 -10.92 -15.61
N GLN A 39 -11.23 -11.81 -14.62
CA GLN A 39 -12.40 -12.36 -13.94
C GLN A 39 -12.67 -11.64 -12.62
N SER A 40 -13.92 -11.71 -12.16
CA SER A 40 -14.42 -11.01 -10.96
C SER A 40 -14.34 -9.47 -11.08
N ALA A 41 -14.55 -8.77 -9.97
CA ALA A 41 -14.48 -7.32 -9.87
C ALA A 41 -13.59 -6.93 -8.69
N PHE A 42 -12.35 -6.52 -8.98
CA PHE A 42 -11.42 -6.00 -7.99
C PHE A 42 -11.19 -4.51 -8.22
N HIS A 43 -10.93 -3.79 -7.14
CA HIS A 43 -10.66 -2.35 -7.15
C HIS A 43 -9.44 -2.07 -6.27
N LEU A 44 -8.81 -0.91 -6.49
CA LEU A 44 -7.74 -0.43 -5.63
C LEU A 44 -8.32 0.12 -4.33
N VAL A 45 -7.63 -0.15 -3.22
CA VAL A 45 -7.96 0.36 -1.88
C VAL A 45 -6.94 1.41 -1.46
N THR A 46 -7.36 2.34 -0.62
CA THR A 46 -6.45 3.26 0.06
C THR A 46 -5.74 2.52 1.19
N PHE A 47 -4.64 3.11 1.67
CA PHE A 47 -3.95 2.58 2.84
C PHE A 47 -4.86 2.57 4.08
N GLU A 48 -5.63 3.64 4.31
CA GLU A 48 -6.57 3.73 5.44
C GLU A 48 -7.67 2.66 5.37
N GLU A 49 -8.26 2.41 4.19
CA GLU A 49 -9.28 1.36 4.01
C GLU A 49 -8.74 -0.03 4.35
N GLU A 50 -7.48 -0.33 3.96
CA GLU A 50 -6.82 -1.60 4.30
C GLU A 50 -6.57 -1.71 5.81
N LEU A 51 -6.16 -0.62 6.48
CA LEU A 51 -5.97 -0.60 7.93
C LEU A 51 -7.29 -0.81 8.69
N GLU A 52 -8.38 -0.19 8.22
CA GLU A 52 -9.73 -0.39 8.77
C GLU A 52 -10.19 -1.84 8.59
N PHE A 53 -9.91 -2.43 7.43
CA PHE A 53 -10.21 -3.85 7.15
C PHE A 53 -9.47 -4.79 8.12
N ILE A 54 -8.16 -4.60 8.29
CA ILE A 54 -7.36 -5.40 9.24
C ILE A 54 -7.84 -5.21 10.68
N ALA A 55 -8.15 -3.98 11.09
CA ALA A 55 -8.72 -3.72 12.42
C ALA A 55 -10.06 -4.44 12.63
N GLY A 56 -10.94 -4.43 11.62
CA GLY A 56 -12.20 -5.16 11.62
C GLY A 56 -11.99 -6.67 11.73
N LEU A 57 -11.05 -7.22 10.97
CA LEU A 57 -10.68 -8.65 11.05
C LEU A 57 -10.13 -9.02 12.43
N ASN A 58 -9.25 -8.21 13.02
CA ASN A 58 -8.70 -8.47 14.34
C ASN A 58 -9.80 -8.42 15.41
N LYS A 59 -10.73 -7.46 15.32
CA LYS A 59 -11.91 -7.42 16.21
C LYS A 59 -12.78 -8.67 16.08
N ALA A 60 -13.01 -9.16 14.87
CA ALA A 60 -13.79 -10.37 14.62
C ALA A 60 -13.09 -11.66 15.10
N ASN A 61 -11.78 -11.62 15.35
CA ASN A 61 -10.97 -12.77 15.77
C ASN A 61 -10.52 -12.71 17.24
N ILE A 62 -11.10 -11.80 18.04
CA ILE A 62 -10.71 -11.59 19.44
C ILE A 62 -10.80 -12.88 20.27
N ASP A 63 -11.86 -13.67 20.07
CA ASP A 63 -12.09 -14.93 20.81
C ASP A 63 -11.11 -16.05 20.42
N ASN A 64 -10.51 -15.95 19.23
CA ASN A 64 -9.52 -16.91 18.74
C ASN A 64 -8.09 -16.53 19.13
N ASN A 65 -7.91 -15.45 19.90
CA ASN A 65 -6.62 -14.87 20.27
C ASN A 65 -5.68 -14.69 19.06
N ARG A 66 -6.26 -14.39 17.90
CA ARG A 66 -5.54 -14.23 16.64
C ARG A 66 -5.59 -12.78 16.23
N GLU A 67 -4.41 -12.17 16.19
CA GLU A 67 -4.24 -10.79 15.77
C GLU A 67 -3.14 -10.73 14.72
N VAL A 68 -3.52 -10.23 13.54
CA VAL A 68 -2.68 -10.06 12.35
C VAL A 68 -2.08 -8.66 12.35
N GLY A 69 -0.81 -8.57 11.99
CA GLY A 69 -0.09 -7.31 11.79
C GLY A 69 -0.04 -6.88 10.33
N ILE A 70 0.61 -5.75 10.08
CA ILE A 70 0.81 -5.17 8.75
C ILE A 70 2.29 -5.10 8.40
N TYR A 71 2.58 -5.19 7.10
CA TYR A 71 3.93 -5.01 6.55
C TYR A 71 3.84 -4.01 5.39
N VAL A 72 4.21 -2.76 5.67
CA VAL A 72 4.00 -1.62 4.78
C VAL A 72 5.30 -1.29 4.05
N GLU A 73 5.24 -1.12 2.74
CA GLU A 73 6.37 -0.65 1.94
C GLU A 73 6.13 0.77 1.41
N ILE A 74 7.10 1.67 1.62
CA ILE A 74 7.16 2.94 0.91
C ILE A 74 7.83 2.70 -0.45
N LYS A 75 7.08 2.93 -1.53
CA LYS A 75 7.56 2.73 -2.90
C LYS A 75 8.18 4.02 -3.44
N GLU A 76 9.41 3.92 -3.94
CA GLU A 76 10.11 4.96 -4.72
C GLU A 76 9.97 6.38 -4.12
N PRO A 77 10.36 6.62 -2.85
CA PRO A 77 10.19 7.93 -2.20
C PRO A 77 10.90 9.07 -2.96
N SER A 78 12.01 8.79 -3.63
CA SER A 78 12.72 9.74 -4.49
C SER A 78 11.89 10.19 -5.70
N PHE A 79 11.13 9.28 -6.33
CA PHE A 79 10.18 9.64 -7.38
C PHE A 79 9.11 10.60 -6.85
N HIS A 80 8.48 10.26 -5.73
CA HIS A 80 7.48 11.13 -5.10
C HIS A 80 8.04 12.52 -4.76
N LYS A 81 9.27 12.60 -4.23
CA LYS A 81 9.94 13.87 -3.94
C LYS A 81 10.13 14.71 -5.20
N ASN A 82 10.56 14.11 -6.30
CA ASN A 82 10.77 14.80 -7.58
C ASN A 82 9.44 15.28 -8.19
N GLU A 83 8.35 14.57 -7.95
CA GLU A 83 6.98 14.94 -8.35
C GLU A 83 6.29 15.88 -7.34
N SER A 84 7.07 16.69 -6.60
CA SER A 84 6.57 17.67 -5.63
C SER A 84 5.72 17.07 -4.48
N ARG A 85 5.98 15.80 -4.12
CA ARG A 85 5.39 15.09 -2.95
C ARG A 85 6.48 14.72 -1.94
N SER A 86 7.26 15.70 -1.52
CA SER A 86 8.41 15.50 -0.60
C SER A 86 8.05 14.94 0.77
N ASN A 87 6.80 15.07 1.20
CA ASN A 87 6.28 14.58 2.48
C ASN A 87 5.62 13.18 2.37
N PHE A 88 5.82 12.44 1.29
CA PHE A 88 5.14 11.16 1.06
C PHE A 88 5.32 10.15 2.22
N SER A 89 6.56 9.95 2.69
CA SER A 89 6.82 9.03 3.82
C SER A 89 6.22 9.53 5.14
N GLU A 90 6.17 10.85 5.35
CA GLU A 90 5.56 11.46 6.54
C GLU A 90 4.06 11.19 6.56
N ILE A 91 3.38 11.34 5.42
CA ILE A 91 1.96 10.98 5.28
C ILE A 91 1.71 9.51 5.65
N VAL A 92 2.56 8.58 5.18
CA VAL A 92 2.45 7.15 5.52
C VAL A 92 2.60 6.93 7.03
N ILE A 93 3.57 7.58 7.67
CA ILE A 93 3.81 7.47 9.11
C ILE A 93 2.66 8.10 9.92
N ASP A 94 2.12 9.22 9.48
CA ASP A 94 0.99 9.87 10.15
C ASP A 94 -0.28 9.02 10.08
N ILE A 95 -0.52 8.34 8.96
CA ILE A 95 -1.59 7.34 8.85
C ILE A 95 -1.35 6.18 9.83
N LEU A 96 -0.12 5.65 9.90
CA LEU A 96 0.21 4.59 10.89
C LEU A 96 -0.07 5.06 12.33
N ARG A 97 0.34 6.29 12.69
CA ARG A 97 0.08 6.90 14.00
C ARG A 97 -1.41 7.05 14.28
N LYS A 98 -2.18 7.55 13.32
CA LYS A 98 -3.64 7.69 13.40
C LYS A 98 -4.32 6.34 13.71
N HIS A 99 -3.75 5.24 13.23
CA HIS A 99 -4.21 3.88 13.48
C HIS A 99 -3.48 3.18 14.65
N ASN A 100 -2.85 3.94 15.55
CA ASN A 100 -2.17 3.49 16.78
C ASN A 100 -0.91 2.64 16.60
N TYR A 101 -0.32 2.60 15.40
CA TYR A 101 0.99 1.99 15.15
C TYR A 101 2.10 3.01 15.46
N THR A 102 2.52 3.09 16.71
CA THR A 102 3.42 4.14 17.25
C THR A 102 4.63 3.59 18.01
N LYS A 103 4.66 2.30 18.33
CA LYS A 103 5.65 1.64 19.19
C LYS A 103 6.25 0.44 18.49
N ARG A 104 7.47 0.08 18.88
CA ARG A 104 8.16 -1.13 18.40
C ARG A 104 7.42 -2.44 18.71
N ALA A 105 6.55 -2.43 19.72
CA ALA A 105 5.75 -3.60 20.11
C ALA A 105 4.48 -3.75 19.25
N ASP A 106 4.08 -2.72 18.52
CA ASP A 106 2.91 -2.78 17.64
C ASP A 106 3.23 -3.69 16.45
N LYS A 107 2.23 -4.42 15.95
CA LYS A 107 2.41 -5.42 14.89
C LYS A 107 2.52 -4.78 13.50
N VAL A 108 3.58 -3.98 13.30
CA VAL A 108 3.90 -3.30 12.06
C VAL A 108 5.37 -3.47 11.71
N PHE A 109 5.64 -3.75 10.45
CA PHE A 109 6.94 -3.50 9.84
C PHE A 109 6.79 -2.44 8.75
N LEU A 110 7.60 -1.39 8.80
CA LEU A 110 7.73 -0.40 7.74
C LEU A 110 9.05 -0.67 6.99
N GLN A 111 8.97 -0.95 5.69
CA GLN A 111 10.12 -1.13 4.81
C GLN A 111 10.18 -0.08 3.71
N CYS A 112 11.38 0.12 3.20
CA CYS A 112 11.66 0.92 2.02
C CYS A 112 12.98 0.41 1.42
N PHE A 113 13.10 0.39 0.10
CA PHE A 113 14.37 0.05 -0.57
C PHE A 113 15.38 1.21 -0.53
N ASP A 114 14.92 2.43 -0.29
CA ASP A 114 15.76 3.63 -0.23
C ASP A 114 16.38 3.76 1.18
N LEU A 115 17.71 3.59 1.24
CA LEU A 115 18.47 3.66 2.50
C LEU A 115 18.43 5.05 3.12
N GLU A 116 18.53 6.10 2.31
CA GLU A 116 18.53 7.48 2.81
C GLU A 116 17.17 7.81 3.41
N GLU A 117 16.09 7.35 2.77
CA GLU A 117 14.75 7.55 3.31
C GLU A 117 14.53 6.75 4.61
N LEU A 118 15.04 5.52 4.73
CA LEU A 118 14.99 4.78 6.01
C LEU A 118 15.74 5.49 7.13
N GLN A 119 16.92 6.07 6.83
CA GLN A 119 17.68 6.86 7.81
C GLN A 119 16.92 8.12 8.21
N ARG A 120 16.33 8.83 7.23
CA ARG A 120 15.50 10.01 7.46
C ARG A 120 14.31 9.68 8.35
N ILE A 121 13.58 8.62 8.03
CA ILE A 121 12.45 8.12 8.83
C ILE A 121 12.91 7.86 10.27
N ARG A 122 14.00 7.11 10.46
CA ARG A 122 14.45 6.74 11.82
C ARG A 122 14.85 7.93 12.70
N VAL A 123 15.42 8.98 12.11
CA VAL A 123 16.07 10.07 12.86
C VAL A 123 15.21 11.33 12.92
N GLN A 124 14.40 11.58 11.90
CA GLN A 124 13.70 12.86 11.71
C GLN A 124 12.17 12.73 11.78
N LEU A 125 11.62 11.53 11.58
CA LEU A 125 10.17 11.30 11.60
C LEU A 125 9.79 10.42 12.80
#